data_AF-A0A2V5XIP9-F1
#
_entry.id   AF-A0A2V5XIP9-F1
#
_cell.length_a   1.000
_cell.length_b   1.000
_cell.length_c   1.000
_cell.angle_alpha   90.00
_cell.angle_beta   90.00
_cell.angle_gamma   90.00
#
_symmetry.space_group_name_H-M   'P 1'
#
loop_
_entity.id
_entity.type
_entity.pdbx_description
1 polymer ?
#
loop_
_entity_poly.entity_id
_entity_poly.type
_entity_poly.pdbx_seq_one_letter_code
_entity_poly.pdbx_strand_id
1 'polypeptide(L)'
;MHDARFDDLAKLLVEYSIRLKRNETVLIEAFDVPDEMTIALIRAARNAGGIPFVQNYHTRVSRSLALEASDRQLSLMAGYELARMKKMDAYIAVRGSNNVTELSDVPAEKMKLVAKRMRAVQDHRVKKTKWVVLRWPTPSMAQLAGMSTEAFEDFYFTVCGLDYCKLQPGMKALKRLME
;
A
#
# COMPACT_ATOMS: atom_id res chain seq x y z
N MET A 1 6.69 0.14 -23.02
CA MET A 1 8.02 0.72 -22.73
C MET A 1 8.16 0.73 -21.22
N HIS A 2 9.29 0.28 -20.67
CA HIS A 2 9.50 0.24 -19.22
C HIS A 2 9.72 1.67 -18.68
N ASP A 3 8.96 2.06 -17.66
CA ASP A 3 9.10 3.36 -17.01
C ASP A 3 10.10 3.27 -15.85
N ALA A 4 11.21 3.99 -15.96
CA ALA A 4 12.28 3.99 -14.95
C ALA A 4 11.80 4.48 -13.58
N ARG A 5 10.76 5.33 -13.52
CA ARG A 5 10.19 5.86 -12.27
C ARG A 5 9.69 4.75 -11.36
N PHE A 6 9.30 3.60 -11.92
CA PHE A 6 8.77 2.46 -11.16
C PHE A 6 9.89 1.74 -10.41
N ASP A 7 11.05 1.57 -11.05
CA ASP A 7 12.21 0.95 -10.42
C ASP A 7 12.77 1.84 -9.29
N ASP A 8 12.86 3.15 -9.54
CA ASP A 8 13.34 4.11 -8.54
C ASP A 8 12.41 4.14 -7.31
N LEU A 9 11.09 4.19 -7.54
CA LEU A 9 10.11 4.15 -6.47
C LEU A 9 10.14 2.80 -5.73
N ALA A 10 10.23 1.68 -6.44
CA ALA A 10 10.31 0.35 -5.83
C ALA A 10 11.54 0.22 -4.93
N LYS A 11 12.70 0.70 -5.42
CA LYS A 11 13.94 0.74 -4.65
C LYS A 11 13.79 1.59 -3.40
N LEU A 12 13.23 2.80 -3.52
CA LEU A 12 13.00 3.68 -2.38
C LEU A 12 12.10 3.02 -1.33
N LEU A 13 10.99 2.43 -1.73
CA LEU A 13 10.05 1.76 -0.81
C LEU A 13 10.72 0.60 -0.07
N VAL A 14 11.51 -0.22 -0.77
CA VAL A 14 12.18 -1.39 -0.20
C VAL A 14 13.38 -1.01 0.68
N GLU A 15 14.28 -0.19 0.15
CA GLU A 15 15.58 0.09 0.79
C GLU A 15 15.49 1.21 1.82
N TYR A 16 14.67 2.24 1.60
CA TYR A 16 14.56 3.38 2.51
C TYR A 16 13.36 3.26 3.46
N SER A 17 12.16 3.02 2.94
CA SER A 17 10.94 3.07 3.75
C SER A 17 10.84 1.90 4.72
N ILE A 18 10.98 0.66 4.21
CA ILE A 18 10.94 -0.53 5.08
C ILE A 18 12.33 -1.04 5.47
N ARG A 19 13.42 -0.59 4.82
CA ARG A 19 14.80 -1.08 5.06
C ARG A 19 14.83 -2.61 5.15
N LEU A 20 14.35 -3.24 4.08
CA LEU A 20 14.24 -4.69 4.00
C LEU A 20 15.63 -5.32 4.11
N LYS A 21 15.76 -6.38 4.91
CA LYS A 21 17.01 -7.11 5.08
C LYS A 21 16.96 -8.46 4.36
N ARG A 22 18.16 -9.03 4.14
CA ARG A 22 18.30 -10.38 3.58
C ARG A 22 17.51 -11.39 4.41
N ASN A 23 16.81 -12.30 3.72
CA ASN A 23 15.93 -13.34 4.24
C ASN A 23 14.67 -12.84 4.98
N GLU A 24 14.43 -11.53 5.06
CA GLU A 24 13.14 -11.02 5.56
C GLU A 24 12.05 -11.23 4.51
N THR A 25 10.87 -11.58 4.99
CA THR A 25 9.65 -11.76 4.19
C THR A 25 8.91 -10.43 4.05
N VAL A 26 8.39 -10.15 2.86
CA VAL A 26 7.62 -8.92 2.60
C VAL A 26 6.32 -9.24 1.88
N LEU A 27 5.18 -8.79 2.42
CA LEU A 27 3.89 -8.84 1.73
C LEU A 27 3.67 -7.54 0.96
N ILE A 28 3.47 -7.65 -0.35
CA ILE A 28 3.13 -6.57 -1.25
C ILE A 28 1.64 -6.71 -1.61
N GLU A 29 0.84 -5.73 -1.21
CA GLU A 29 -0.56 -5.63 -1.62
C GLU A 29 -0.74 -4.48 -2.61
N ALA A 30 -1.12 -4.81 -3.84
CA ALA A 30 -1.37 -3.85 -4.91
C ALA A 30 -2.87 -3.77 -5.22
N PHE A 31 -3.44 -2.57 -5.18
CA PHE A 31 -4.87 -2.33 -5.44
C PHE A 31 -5.03 -1.46 -6.69
N ASP A 32 -5.55 -2.02 -7.78
CA ASP A 32 -5.73 -1.30 -9.05
C ASP A 32 -4.47 -0.53 -9.49
N VAL A 33 -3.31 -1.18 -9.38
CA VAL A 33 -1.99 -0.67 -9.80
C VAL A 33 -1.53 -1.48 -11.01
N PRO A 34 -0.81 -0.88 -11.98
CA PRO A 34 -0.20 -1.62 -13.08
C PRO A 34 0.70 -2.75 -12.59
N ASP A 35 0.68 -3.88 -13.29
CA ASP A 35 1.48 -5.05 -12.95
C ASP A 35 2.98 -4.71 -12.96
N GLU A 36 3.40 -3.79 -13.82
CA GLU A 36 4.78 -3.33 -13.93
C GLU A 36 5.33 -2.77 -12.61
N MET A 37 4.52 -2.03 -11.84
CA MET A 37 4.93 -1.51 -10.54
C MET A 37 5.06 -2.63 -9.51
N THR A 38 4.14 -3.60 -9.53
CA THR A 38 4.20 -4.79 -8.68
C THR A 38 5.43 -5.63 -9.00
N ILE A 39 5.75 -5.81 -10.29
CA ILE A 39 6.95 -6.49 -10.77
C ILE A 39 8.22 -5.76 -10.33
N ALA A 40 8.24 -4.42 -10.41
CA ALA A 40 9.36 -3.60 -9.92
C ALA A 40 9.59 -3.81 -8.42
N LEU A 41 8.53 -3.85 -7.61
CA LEU A 41 8.62 -4.15 -6.16
C LEU A 41 9.16 -5.56 -5.88
N ILE A 42 8.71 -6.57 -6.63
CA ILE A 42 9.24 -7.94 -6.51
C ILE A 42 10.75 -7.96 -6.80
N ARG A 43 11.18 -7.29 -7.88
CA ARG A 43 12.59 -7.21 -8.26
C ARG A 43 13.41 -6.50 -7.20
N ALA A 44 12.96 -5.34 -6.72
CA ALA A 44 13.64 -4.58 -5.67
C ALA A 44 13.75 -5.39 -4.36
N ALA A 45 12.69 -6.07 -3.95
CA ALA A 45 12.70 -6.94 -2.77
C ALA A 45 13.72 -8.08 -2.90
N ARG A 46 13.78 -8.75 -4.06
CA ARG A 46 14.77 -9.80 -4.34
C ARG A 46 16.19 -9.26 -4.37
N ASN A 47 16.41 -8.08 -4.95
CA ASN A 47 17.73 -7.43 -4.99
C ASN A 47 18.24 -7.08 -3.58
N ALA A 48 17.34 -6.73 -2.66
CA ALA A 48 17.66 -6.57 -1.23
C ALA A 48 17.85 -7.90 -0.47
N GLY A 49 17.71 -9.05 -1.16
CA GLY A 49 17.80 -10.38 -0.58
C GLY A 49 16.57 -10.82 0.21
N GLY A 50 15.45 -10.10 0.10
CA GLY A 50 14.18 -10.43 0.76
C GLY A 50 13.34 -11.45 -0.02
N ILE A 51 12.27 -11.91 0.61
CA ILE A 51 11.37 -12.95 0.09
C ILE A 51 9.98 -12.34 -0.15
N PRO A 52 9.65 -11.93 -1.38
CA PRO A 52 8.39 -11.26 -1.67
C PRO A 52 7.20 -12.22 -1.76
N PHE A 53 6.08 -11.80 -1.16
CA PHE A 53 4.74 -12.35 -1.32
C PHE A 53 3.86 -11.27 -1.91
N VAL A 54 2.96 -11.63 -2.82
CA VAL A 54 2.14 -10.64 -3.54
C VAL A 54 0.67 -11.01 -3.47
N GLN A 55 -0.17 -9.99 -3.29
CA GLN A 55 -1.61 -10.09 -3.50
C GLN A 55 -2.11 -8.87 -4.29
N ASN A 56 -2.71 -9.14 -5.45
CA ASN A 56 -3.38 -8.12 -6.23
C ASN A 56 -4.85 -8.05 -5.85
N TYR A 57 -5.37 -6.84 -5.77
CA TYR A 57 -6.76 -6.53 -5.48
C TYR A 57 -7.33 -5.63 -6.56
N HIS A 58 -8.61 -5.84 -6.84
CA HIS A 58 -9.40 -4.96 -7.68
C HIS A 58 -10.52 -4.35 -6.84
N THR A 59 -10.61 -3.03 -6.78
CA THR A 59 -11.58 -2.35 -5.89
C THR A 59 -13.01 -2.75 -6.23
N ARG A 60 -13.34 -2.96 -7.50
CA ARG A 60 -14.68 -3.43 -7.94
C ARG A 60 -15.03 -4.81 -7.40
N VAL A 61 -14.04 -5.72 -7.34
CA VAL A 61 -14.23 -7.07 -6.78
C VAL A 61 -14.37 -6.99 -5.27
N SER A 62 -13.53 -6.20 -4.60
CA SER A 62 -13.62 -5.97 -3.16
C SER A 62 -14.95 -5.33 -2.76
N ARG A 63 -15.46 -4.40 -3.56
CA ARG A 63 -16.80 -3.81 -3.42
C ARG A 63 -17.88 -4.87 -3.49
N SER A 64 -17.85 -5.72 -4.52
CA SER A 64 -18.83 -6.80 -4.70
C SER A 64 -18.86 -7.75 -3.48
N LEU A 65 -17.69 -8.07 -2.92
CA LEU A 65 -17.61 -8.87 -1.70
C LEU A 65 -18.15 -8.12 -0.47
N ALA A 66 -17.94 -6.80 -0.40
CA ALA A 66 -18.34 -5.97 0.72
C ALA A 66 -19.86 -5.74 0.80
N LEU A 67 -20.56 -5.65 -0.34
CA LEU A 67 -22.00 -5.40 -0.41
C LEU A 67 -22.82 -6.35 0.49
N GLU A 68 -22.48 -7.64 0.45
CA GLU A 68 -23.22 -8.68 1.18
C GLU A 68 -22.35 -9.39 2.22
N ALA A 69 -21.19 -8.82 2.58
CA ALA A 69 -20.21 -9.47 3.45
C ALA A 69 -20.86 -10.08 4.70
N SER A 70 -20.62 -11.38 4.90
CA SER A 70 -21.13 -12.11 6.07
C SER A 70 -20.07 -12.19 7.16
N ASP A 71 -20.54 -12.32 8.41
CA ASP A 71 -19.65 -12.45 9.56
C ASP A 71 -18.74 -13.69 9.47
N ARG A 72 -19.30 -14.80 8.97
CA ARG A 72 -18.56 -16.05 8.74
C ARG A 72 -17.46 -15.87 7.69
N GLN A 73 -17.78 -15.28 6.54
CA GLN A 73 -16.81 -14.99 5.48
C GLN A 73 -15.66 -14.13 6.03
N LEU A 74 -15.99 -13.03 6.70
CA LEU A 74 -14.99 -12.09 7.22
C LEU A 74 -14.16 -12.68 8.35
N SER A 75 -14.73 -13.58 9.17
CA SER A 75 -13.99 -14.28 10.23
C SER A 75 -12.98 -15.27 9.65
N LEU A 76 -13.36 -16.03 8.60
CA LEU A 76 -12.43 -16.90 7.88
C LEU A 76 -11.32 -16.09 7.21
N MET A 77 -11.68 -14.98 6.56
CA MET A 77 -10.75 -14.05 5.94
C MET A 77 -9.74 -13.48 6.93
N ALA A 78 -10.23 -12.89 8.02
CA ALA A 78 -9.37 -12.34 9.06
C ALA A 78 -8.45 -13.41 9.68
N GLY A 79 -8.92 -14.66 9.80
CA GLY A 79 -8.14 -15.78 10.31
C GLY A 79 -6.90 -16.08 9.46
N TYR A 80 -7.08 -16.32 8.16
CA TYR A 80 -5.94 -16.62 7.29
C TYR A 80 -5.07 -15.38 7.03
N GLU A 81 -5.66 -14.19 6.94
CA GLU A 81 -4.91 -12.94 6.76
C GLU A 81 -4.02 -12.63 7.96
N LEU A 82 -4.52 -12.84 9.18
CA LEU A 82 -3.73 -12.68 10.39
C LEU A 82 -2.59 -13.71 10.44
N ALA A 83 -2.87 -14.96 10.08
CA ALA A 83 -1.85 -16.00 10.05
C ALA A 83 -0.76 -15.71 9.01
N ARG A 84 -1.13 -15.14 7.86
CA ARG A 84 -0.20 -14.65 6.83
C ARG A 84 0.63 -13.49 7.35
N MET A 85 -0.02 -12.44 7.87
CA MET A 85 0.66 -11.23 8.36
C MET A 85 1.65 -11.53 9.50
N LYS A 86 1.32 -12.47 10.39
CA LYS A 86 2.22 -12.93 11.47
C LYS A 86 3.52 -13.57 10.98
N LYS A 87 3.57 -14.02 9.72
CA LYS A 87 4.75 -14.60 9.10
C LYS A 87 5.54 -13.59 8.27
N MET A 88 5.07 -12.34 8.18
CA MET A 88 5.71 -11.28 7.40
C MET A 88 6.55 -10.38 8.30
N ASP A 89 7.77 -10.06 7.86
CA ASP A 89 8.64 -9.08 8.53
C ASP A 89 8.33 -7.64 8.09
N ALA A 90 7.91 -7.50 6.82
CA ALA A 90 7.58 -6.22 6.23
C ALA A 90 6.29 -6.26 5.38
N TYR A 91 5.72 -5.08 5.16
CA TYR A 91 4.49 -4.88 4.39
C TYR A 91 4.59 -3.63 3.51
N ILE A 92 4.21 -3.77 2.24
CA ILE A 92 4.07 -2.68 1.28
C ILE A 92 2.64 -2.70 0.77
N ALA A 93 1.93 -1.57 0.84
CA ALA A 93 0.68 -1.41 0.10
C ALA A 93 0.79 -0.26 -0.90
N VAL A 94 0.42 -0.53 -2.15
CA VAL A 94 0.26 0.49 -3.19
C VAL A 94 -1.20 0.51 -3.59
N ARG A 95 -1.86 1.66 -3.40
CA ARG A 95 -3.32 1.78 -3.49
C ARG A 95 -3.75 2.78 -4.55
N GLY A 96 -4.08 2.28 -5.73
CA GLY A 96 -4.87 2.98 -6.73
C GLY A 96 -6.37 2.89 -6.46
N SER A 97 -7.12 3.64 -7.26
CA SER A 97 -8.55 3.43 -7.46
C SER A 97 -8.96 4.05 -8.79
N ASN A 98 -9.68 3.32 -9.62
CA ASN A 98 -10.22 3.91 -10.86
C ASN A 98 -11.44 4.82 -10.58
N ASN A 99 -12.02 4.73 -9.38
CA ASN A 99 -13.17 5.52 -8.96
C ASN A 99 -13.12 5.79 -7.46
N VAL A 100 -13.09 7.06 -7.08
CA VAL A 100 -12.95 7.47 -5.67
C VAL A 100 -14.20 7.21 -4.83
N THR A 101 -15.35 7.03 -5.48
CA THR A 101 -16.63 6.70 -4.83
C THR A 101 -17.04 5.26 -5.03
N GLU A 102 -16.13 4.36 -5.44
CA GLU A 102 -16.48 2.96 -5.79
C GLU A 102 -17.27 2.23 -4.69
N LEU A 103 -17.01 2.53 -3.42
CA LEU A 103 -17.69 1.88 -2.27
C LEU A 103 -18.93 2.64 -1.76
N SER A 104 -19.41 3.68 -2.46
CA SER A 104 -20.43 4.60 -1.92
C SER A 104 -21.79 3.96 -1.63
N ASP A 105 -22.12 2.86 -2.28
CA ASP A 105 -23.37 2.12 -2.09
C ASP A 105 -23.22 0.93 -1.14
N VAL A 106 -22.03 0.67 -0.61
CA VAL A 106 -21.84 -0.39 0.38
C VAL A 106 -22.48 0.07 1.70
N PRO A 107 -23.41 -0.71 2.29
CA PRO A 107 -24.06 -0.31 3.53
C PRO A 107 -23.05 -0.06 4.67
N ALA A 108 -23.26 1.01 5.43
CA ALA A 108 -22.35 1.41 6.50
C ALA A 108 -22.08 0.29 7.53
N GLU A 109 -23.10 -0.52 7.85
CA GLU A 109 -22.96 -1.67 8.75
C GLU A 109 -22.04 -2.76 8.19
N LYS A 110 -22.03 -2.99 6.88
CA LYS A 110 -21.10 -3.92 6.23
C LYS A 110 -19.68 -3.40 6.30
N MET A 111 -19.46 -2.11 6.04
CA MET A 111 -18.14 -1.46 6.18
C MET A 111 -17.63 -1.54 7.63
N LYS A 112 -18.48 -1.28 8.62
CA LYS A 112 -18.14 -1.45 10.04
C LYS A 112 -17.79 -2.90 10.37
N LEU A 113 -18.52 -3.86 9.84
CA LEU A 113 -18.27 -5.29 10.06
C LEU A 113 -16.91 -5.71 9.48
N VAL A 114 -16.60 -5.31 8.24
CA VAL A 114 -15.29 -5.54 7.60
C VAL A 114 -14.18 -4.94 8.44
N ALA A 115 -14.31 -3.66 8.84
CA ALA A 115 -13.31 -2.97 9.65
C ALA A 115 -13.10 -3.65 11.02
N LYS A 116 -14.18 -4.07 11.68
CA LYS A 116 -14.12 -4.79 12.96
C LYS A 116 -13.38 -6.11 12.82
N ARG A 117 -13.70 -6.91 11.81
CA ARG A 117 -13.10 -8.24 11.60
C ARG A 117 -11.63 -8.16 11.19
N MET A 118 -11.26 -7.17 10.39
CA MET A 118 -9.88 -6.97 9.93
C MET A 118 -8.98 -6.23 10.94
N ARG A 119 -9.53 -5.70 12.05
CA ARG A 119 -8.78 -4.92 13.03
C ARG A 119 -7.53 -5.65 13.55
N ALA A 120 -7.65 -6.93 13.89
CA ALA A 120 -6.53 -7.72 14.40
C ALA A 120 -5.37 -7.82 13.39
N VAL A 121 -5.69 -7.95 12.09
CA VAL A 121 -4.70 -7.96 11.01
C VAL A 121 -4.00 -6.60 10.89
N GLN A 122 -4.79 -5.52 10.92
CA GLN A 122 -4.28 -4.15 10.84
C GLN A 122 -3.39 -3.80 12.04
N ASP A 123 -3.81 -4.16 13.25
CA ASP A 123 -3.04 -3.96 14.48
C ASP A 123 -1.71 -4.70 14.42
N HIS A 124 -1.71 -5.95 13.95
CA HIS A 124 -0.49 -6.72 13.80
C HIS A 124 0.46 -6.06 12.81
N ARG A 125 -0.05 -5.70 11.61
CA ARG A 125 0.72 -4.99 10.58
C ARG A 125 1.38 -3.73 11.16
N VAL A 126 0.61 -2.86 11.82
CA VAL A 126 1.13 -1.57 12.32
C VAL A 126 2.13 -1.75 13.46
N LYS A 127 1.87 -2.69 14.39
CA LYS A 127 2.65 -2.82 15.63
C LYS A 127 3.84 -3.77 15.51
N LYS A 128 3.83 -4.69 14.54
CA LYS A 128 4.75 -5.83 14.49
C LYS A 128 5.50 -6.00 13.18
N THR A 129 5.20 -5.20 12.14
CA THR A 129 5.92 -5.25 10.86
C THR A 129 6.53 -3.90 10.52
N LYS A 130 7.56 -3.90 9.68
CA LYS A 130 7.99 -2.67 8.99
C LYS A 130 7.01 -2.40 7.86
N TRP A 131 6.47 -1.19 7.75
CA TRP A 131 5.41 -0.96 6.78
C TRP A 131 5.52 0.38 6.06
N VAL A 132 5.06 0.38 4.81
CA VAL A 132 4.82 1.59 4.02
C VAL A 132 3.52 1.43 3.25
N VAL A 133 2.73 2.51 3.20
CA VAL A 133 1.51 2.56 2.39
C VAL A 133 1.60 3.79 1.50
N LEU A 134 1.34 3.58 0.21
CA LEU A 134 1.43 4.60 -0.81
C LEU A 134 0.14 4.59 -1.66
N ARG A 135 -0.28 5.76 -2.12
CA ARG A 135 -1.36 5.87 -3.11
C ARG A 135 -0.79 5.74 -4.52
N TRP A 136 -1.57 5.33 -5.52
CA TRP A 136 -1.13 5.26 -6.91
C TRP A 136 -1.82 6.36 -7.75
N PRO A 137 -1.10 7.09 -8.63
CA PRO A 137 -1.64 8.25 -9.36
C PRO A 137 -2.58 7.85 -10.50
N THR A 138 -3.76 7.38 -10.15
CA THR A 138 -4.83 7.06 -11.12
C THR A 138 -5.50 8.32 -11.67
N PRO A 139 -6.15 8.26 -12.84
CA PRO A 139 -6.94 9.37 -13.39
C PRO A 139 -8.00 9.92 -12.42
N SER A 140 -8.59 9.06 -11.59
CA SER A 140 -9.59 9.48 -10.59
C SER A 140 -8.99 10.39 -9.51
N MET A 141 -7.72 10.19 -9.14
CA MET A 141 -7.01 11.04 -8.20
C MET A 141 -6.58 12.34 -8.86
N ALA A 142 -6.17 12.31 -10.13
CA ALA A 142 -5.90 13.52 -10.91
C ALA A 142 -7.14 14.42 -10.98
N GLN A 143 -8.32 13.83 -11.22
CA GLN A 143 -9.59 14.54 -11.20
C GLN A 143 -9.89 15.17 -9.84
N LEU A 144 -9.68 14.45 -8.74
CA LEU A 144 -9.83 15.02 -7.39
C LEU A 144 -8.84 16.17 -7.11
N ALA A 145 -7.65 16.12 -7.71
CA ALA A 145 -6.64 17.16 -7.60
C ALA A 145 -6.87 18.34 -8.57
N GLY A 146 -7.87 18.26 -9.46
CA GLY A 146 -8.12 19.28 -10.48
C GLY A 146 -7.03 19.34 -11.56
N MET A 147 -6.34 18.22 -11.81
CA MET A 147 -5.21 18.12 -12.75
C MET A 147 -5.51 17.14 -13.89
N SER A 148 -4.80 17.29 -15.02
CA SER A 148 -4.75 16.24 -16.03
C SER A 148 -3.97 15.03 -15.47
N THR A 149 -4.23 13.83 -16.01
CA THR A 149 -3.62 12.59 -15.51
C THR A 149 -2.10 12.63 -15.57
N GLU A 150 -1.52 13.02 -16.70
CA GLU A 150 -0.07 13.08 -16.89
C GLU A 150 0.58 14.10 -15.93
N ALA A 151 0.01 15.29 -15.80
CA ALA A 151 0.53 16.30 -14.88
C ALA A 151 0.46 15.85 -13.42
N PHE A 152 -0.59 15.13 -13.03
CA PHE A 152 -0.71 14.57 -11.69
C PHE A 152 0.27 13.43 -11.45
N GLU A 153 0.49 12.58 -12.45
CA GLU A 153 1.45 11.48 -12.39
C GLU A 153 2.89 12.01 -12.22
N ASP A 154 3.29 13.00 -13.01
CA ASP A 154 4.61 13.63 -12.89
C ASP A 154 4.81 14.31 -11.53
N PHE A 155 3.78 15.04 -11.07
CA PHE A 155 3.77 15.63 -9.74
C PHE A 155 3.92 14.55 -8.65
N TYR A 156 3.15 13.47 -8.76
CA TYR A 156 3.18 12.36 -7.82
C TYR A 156 4.59 11.73 -7.74
N PHE A 157 5.20 11.38 -8.86
CA PHE A 157 6.52 10.75 -8.85
C PHE A 157 7.61 11.70 -8.36
N THR A 158 7.50 12.99 -8.67
CA THR A 158 8.40 14.02 -8.13
C THR A 158 8.33 14.08 -6.60
N VAL A 159 7.12 14.08 -6.03
CA VAL A 159 6.90 14.22 -4.58
C VAL A 159 7.20 12.92 -3.84
N CYS A 160 6.86 11.77 -4.41
CA CYS A 160 7.12 10.47 -3.81
C CYS A 160 8.58 10.01 -3.98
N GLY A 161 9.29 10.53 -4.98
CA GLY A 161 10.71 10.29 -5.24
C GLY A 161 11.67 11.27 -4.55
N LEU A 162 11.19 12.09 -3.61
CA LEU A 162 12.05 13.06 -2.91
C LEU A 162 13.19 12.38 -2.15
N ASP A 163 14.33 13.07 -2.09
CA ASP A 163 15.43 12.68 -1.20
C ASP A 163 15.08 13.00 0.25
N TYR A 164 14.42 12.05 0.90
CA TYR A 164 13.99 12.17 2.29
C TYR A 164 15.16 12.36 3.27
N CYS A 165 16.41 12.04 2.90
CA CYS A 165 17.57 12.32 3.74
C CYS A 165 17.78 13.83 3.91
N LYS A 166 17.51 14.63 2.87
CA LYS A 166 17.59 16.10 2.93
C LYS A 166 16.54 16.72 3.85
N LEU A 167 15.43 16.01 4.11
CA LEU A 167 14.36 16.48 4.99
C LEU A 167 14.63 16.19 6.47
N GLN A 168 15.56 15.28 6.78
CA GLN A 168 15.82 14.85 8.16
C GLN A 168 16.20 15.98 9.13
N PRO A 169 17.04 16.98 8.78
CA PRO A 169 17.38 18.06 9.70
C PRO A 169 16.14 18.87 10.12
N GLY A 170 15.29 19.24 9.17
CA GLY A 170 14.05 19.97 9.42
C GLY A 170 13.05 19.16 10.25
N MET A 171 12.90 17.87 9.94
CA MET A 171 12.05 16.96 10.72
C MET A 171 12.53 16.84 12.18
N LYS A 172 13.84 16.76 12.42
CA LYS A 172 14.41 16.71 13.78
C LYS A 172 14.19 18.02 14.54
N ALA A 173 14.32 19.16 13.87
CA ALA A 173 14.03 20.46 14.47
C ALA A 173 12.56 20.58 14.88
N LEU A 174 11.63 20.20 13.99
CA LEU A 174 10.20 20.20 14.29
C LEU A 174 9.87 19.26 15.45
N LYS A 175 10.41 18.03 15.44
CA LYS A 175 10.19 17.06 16.52
C LYS A 175 10.55 17.64 17.89
N ARG A 176 11.70 18.31 18.00
CA ARG A 176 12.15 18.92 19.26
C ARG A 176 11.21 20.00 19.78
N LEU A 177 10.48 20.69 18.90
CA LEU A 177 9.51 21.71 19.30
C LEU A 177 8.16 21.12 19.73
N MET A 178 7.89 19.85 19.39
CA MET A 178 6.66 19.14 19.74
C MET A 178 6.81 18.28 21.01
N GLU A 179 8.04 18.06 21.47
CA GLU A 179 8.40 17.40 22.73
C GLU A 179 8.61 18.43 23.84
#